data_AF-A0A7C6XCF4-F1
#
_entry.id   AF-A0A7C6XCF4-F1
#
_cell.length_a   1.000
_cell.length_b   1.000
_cell.length_c   1.000
_cell.angle_alpha   90.00
_cell.angle_beta   90.00
_cell.angle_gamma   90.00
#
_symmetry.space_group_name_H-M   'P 1'
#
loop_
_entity.id
_entity.type
_entity.pdbx_description
1 polymer ?
#
loop_
_entity_poly.entity_id
_entity_poly.type
_entity_poly.pdbx_seq_one_letter_code
_entity_poly.pdbx_strand_id
1 'polypeptide(L)'
;MRPDRTQQPYYEPGVPVLHRAGVTAADAGDPVSPEGAVSSAGYERVRFDLDTTGSVALTALRVQVLFWNPLAGCFFHGDEREMTEAELLANPKPSLDAQTRGASAVFLKVVSAQAAVLTLDVYATPW
;
A
#
# COMPACT_ATOMS: atom_id res chain seq x y z
N MET A 1 38.36 -16.38 4.50
CA MET A 1 37.03 -16.58 5.10
C MET A 1 36.13 -17.20 4.04
N ARG A 2 35.59 -18.40 4.28
CA ARG A 2 34.49 -18.95 3.45
C ARG A 2 33.21 -18.24 3.88
N PRO A 3 32.38 -17.72 2.96
CA PRO A 3 31.06 -17.24 3.33
C PRO A 3 30.27 -18.41 3.93
N ASP A 4 29.67 -18.16 5.09
CA ASP A 4 28.82 -19.11 5.79
C ASP A 4 27.60 -19.42 4.89
N ARG A 5 27.46 -20.69 4.50
CA ARG A 5 26.37 -21.16 3.62
C ARG A 5 25.02 -21.22 4.33
N THR A 6 24.96 -20.80 5.60
CA THR A 6 23.75 -20.78 6.43
C THR A 6 23.25 -19.37 6.76
N GLN A 7 23.93 -18.30 6.31
CA GLN A 7 23.35 -16.96 6.34
C GLN A 7 22.16 -16.89 5.38
N GLN A 8 20.96 -17.12 5.91
CA GLN A 8 19.74 -16.71 5.24
C GLN A 8 19.75 -15.17 5.13
N PRO A 9 19.33 -14.59 4.00
CA PRO A 9 19.13 -13.16 3.92
C PRO A 9 18.14 -12.76 5.01
N TYR A 10 18.63 -12.00 5.99
CA TYR A 10 17.82 -11.42 7.06
C TYR A 10 17.34 -10.06 6.56
N TYR A 11 16.06 -9.99 6.24
CA TYR A 11 15.40 -8.74 5.89
C TYR A 11 14.84 -8.14 7.18
N GLU A 12 15.46 -7.06 7.67
CA GLU A 12 14.88 -6.27 8.74
C GLU A 12 13.75 -5.42 8.17
N PRO A 13 12.52 -5.55 8.69
CA PRO A 13 11.45 -4.62 8.34
C PRO A 13 11.90 -3.19 8.63
N GLY A 14 11.60 -2.29 7.70
CA GLY A 14 11.69 -0.87 7.91
C GLY A 14 10.73 -0.39 9.00
N VAL A 15 10.84 0.89 9.34
CA VAL A 15 9.93 1.51 10.32
C VAL A 15 8.56 1.70 9.65
N PRO A 16 7.45 1.29 10.30
CA PRO A 16 6.11 1.61 9.83
C PRO A 16 5.92 3.14 9.75
N VAL A 17 5.43 3.62 8.61
CA VAL A 17 5.13 5.03 8.38
C VAL A 17 3.66 5.22 8.07
N LEU A 18 3.11 6.37 8.45
CA LEU A 18 1.81 6.80 7.97
C LEU A 18 1.94 7.16 6.49
N HIS A 19 1.34 6.36 5.62
CA HIS A 19 1.32 6.63 4.19
C HIS A 19 0.22 7.62 3.83
N ARG A 20 -1.00 7.39 4.32
CA ARG A 20 -2.17 8.24 4.08
C ARG A 20 -3.04 8.30 5.33
N ALA A 21 -3.67 9.45 5.59
CA ALA A 21 -4.63 9.60 6.67
C ALA A 21 -5.88 10.32 6.20
N GLY A 22 -7.02 9.98 6.79
CA GLY A 22 -8.29 10.64 6.56
C GLY A 22 -8.74 10.59 5.10
N VAL A 23 -8.49 9.47 4.41
CA VAL A 23 -8.95 9.29 3.02
C VAL A 23 -10.47 9.14 3.01
N THR A 24 -11.17 10.07 2.36
CA THR A 24 -12.64 10.13 2.35
C THR A 24 -13.28 9.85 0.99
N ALA A 25 -12.49 9.66 -0.06
CA ALA A 25 -12.97 9.36 -1.40
C ALA A 25 -11.93 8.54 -2.18
N ALA A 26 -12.36 7.96 -3.30
CA ALA A 26 -11.45 7.37 -4.28
C ALA A 26 -10.56 8.44 -4.92
N ASP A 27 -9.36 8.03 -5.34
CA ASP A 27 -8.42 8.92 -6.00
C ASP A 27 -8.89 9.24 -7.42
N ALA A 28 -8.91 10.53 -7.78
CA ALA A 28 -9.35 11.00 -9.09
C ALA A 28 -8.41 10.57 -10.24
N GLY A 29 -7.19 10.16 -9.93
CA GLY A 29 -6.16 9.75 -10.88
C GLY A 29 -4.93 9.24 -10.15
N ASP A 30 -3.91 8.87 -10.94
CA ASP A 30 -2.62 8.50 -10.37
C ASP A 30 -1.87 9.76 -9.93
N PRO A 31 -1.06 9.72 -8.86
CA PRO A 31 -0.21 10.84 -8.49
C PRO A 31 0.76 11.18 -9.64
N VAL A 32 1.05 12.47 -9.82
CA VAL A 32 1.93 12.95 -10.90
C VAL A 32 3.40 13.07 -10.49
N SER A 33 3.69 12.87 -9.20
CA SER A 33 5.03 12.91 -8.62
C SER A 33 5.14 11.86 -7.52
N PRO A 34 6.35 11.44 -7.11
CA PRO A 34 6.52 10.47 -6.03
C PRO A 34 6.31 11.08 -4.63
N GLU A 35 5.91 12.35 -4.54
CA GLU A 35 5.62 12.99 -3.26
C GLU A 35 4.41 12.31 -2.59
N GLY A 36 4.55 11.98 -1.30
CA GLY A 36 3.54 11.23 -0.56
C GLY A 36 3.53 9.71 -0.80
N ALA A 37 4.39 9.20 -1.69
CA ALA A 37 4.66 7.78 -1.80
C ALA A 37 5.63 7.30 -0.70
N VAL A 38 5.60 6.00 -0.44
CA VAL A 38 6.48 5.33 0.53
C VAL A 38 7.78 4.96 -0.16
N SER A 39 8.92 5.33 0.42
CA SER A 39 10.21 4.87 -0.07
C SER A 39 10.32 3.35 0.08
N SER A 40 10.66 2.69 -1.02
CA SER A 40 10.92 1.24 -1.08
C SER A 40 12.37 0.92 -1.44
N ALA A 41 13.24 1.93 -1.45
CA ALA A 41 14.65 1.76 -1.78
C ALA A 41 15.33 0.77 -0.82
N GLY A 42 15.87 -0.32 -1.36
CA GLY A 42 16.54 -1.36 -0.58
C GLY A 42 15.62 -2.45 -0.02
N TYR A 43 14.31 -2.38 -0.25
CA TYR A 43 13.31 -3.34 0.23
C TYR A 43 12.67 -4.11 -0.92
N GLU A 44 12.48 -5.42 -0.74
CA GLU A 44 11.82 -6.26 -1.75
C GLU A 44 10.31 -6.01 -1.76
N ARG A 45 9.75 -5.60 -0.62
CA ARG A 45 8.31 -5.53 -0.39
C ARG A 45 7.93 -4.30 0.41
N VAL A 46 6.67 -3.92 0.30
CA VAL A 46 6.00 -2.99 1.19
C VAL A 46 4.68 -3.59 1.59
N ARG A 47 4.47 -3.69 2.90
CA ARG A 47 3.20 -4.05 3.50
C ARG A 47 2.38 -2.79 3.71
N PHE A 48 1.13 -2.78 3.29
CA PHE A 48 0.15 -1.75 3.60
C PHE A 48 -0.89 -2.29 4.57
N ASP A 49 -1.08 -1.63 5.70
CA ASP A 49 -2.15 -1.91 6.64
C ASP A 49 -3.20 -0.80 6.53
N LEU A 50 -4.41 -1.16 6.13
CA LEU A 50 -5.51 -0.25 5.89
C LEU A 50 -6.43 -0.24 7.11
N ASP A 51 -6.65 0.90 7.75
CA ASP A 51 -7.58 1.03 8.87
C ASP A 51 -8.90 1.61 8.39
N THR A 52 -9.95 0.78 8.32
CA THR A 52 -11.29 1.19 7.87
C THR A 52 -12.25 1.41 9.03
N THR A 53 -11.78 1.34 10.29
CA THR A 53 -12.65 1.34 11.49
C THR A 53 -13.52 2.60 11.64
N GLY A 54 -13.11 3.72 11.04
CA GLY A 54 -13.89 4.97 11.03
C GLY A 54 -14.93 5.08 9.91
N SER A 55 -15.07 4.07 9.04
CA SER A 55 -16.02 4.10 7.93
C SER A 55 -17.43 3.66 8.35
N VAL A 56 -18.46 4.20 7.69
CA VAL A 56 -19.88 3.89 7.92
C VAL A 56 -20.49 3.27 6.67
N ALA A 57 -21.14 2.12 6.83
CA ALA A 57 -21.77 1.35 5.74
C ALA A 57 -20.83 1.09 4.56
N LEU A 58 -19.55 0.76 4.85
CA LEU A 58 -18.56 0.41 3.84
C LEU A 58 -18.84 -1.01 3.31
N THR A 59 -19.25 -1.10 2.05
CA THR A 59 -19.64 -2.37 1.41
C THR A 59 -18.64 -2.87 0.37
N ALA A 60 -17.79 -1.98 -0.15
CA ALA A 60 -16.72 -2.35 -1.06
C ALA A 60 -15.55 -1.35 -0.98
N LEU A 61 -14.32 -1.87 -1.06
CA LEU A 61 -13.10 -1.08 -1.16
C LEU A 61 -12.17 -1.71 -2.17
N ARG A 62 -11.70 -0.94 -3.16
CA ARG A 62 -10.75 -1.39 -4.16
C ARG A 62 -9.53 -0.49 -4.14
N VAL A 63 -8.36 -1.11 -4.02
CA VAL A 63 -7.08 -0.44 -3.97
C VAL A 63 -6.11 -1.00 -4.99
N GLN A 64 -5.17 -0.19 -5.43
CA GLN A 64 -4.16 -0.57 -6.40
C GLN A 64 -2.79 -0.06 -5.96
N VAL A 65 -1.80 -0.94 -6.04
CA VAL A 65 -0.41 -0.55 -5.80
C VAL A 65 0.14 0.12 -7.05
N LEU A 66 0.85 1.22 -6.85
CA LEU A 66 1.50 1.96 -7.91
C LEU A 66 3.02 1.97 -7.67
N PHE A 67 3.79 1.79 -8.74
CA PHE A 67 5.26 1.74 -8.72
C PHE A 67 5.86 2.95 -9.42
N TRP A 68 6.62 3.78 -8.72
CA TRP A 68 7.26 4.94 -9.33
C TRP A 68 8.37 4.52 -10.28
N ASN A 69 8.31 4.99 -11.53
CA ASN A 69 9.39 4.85 -12.49
C ASN A 69 10.06 6.23 -12.73
N PRO A 70 11.27 6.47 -12.19
CA PRO A 70 11.94 7.76 -12.33
C PRO A 70 12.37 8.06 -13.77
N LEU A 71 12.55 7.03 -14.62
CA LEU A 71 12.92 7.23 -16.03
C LEU A 71 11.72 7.66 -16.87
N ALA A 72 10.53 7.15 -16.57
CA ALA A 72 9.29 7.52 -17.24
C ALA A 72 8.63 8.77 -16.63
N GLY A 73 9.00 9.13 -15.40
CA GLY A 73 8.40 10.26 -14.68
C GLY A 73 6.94 10.01 -14.30
N CYS A 74 6.53 8.75 -14.13
CA CYS A 74 5.16 8.40 -13.80
C CYS A 74 5.07 7.10 -12.99
N PHE A 75 3.89 6.83 -12.45
CA PHE A 75 3.58 5.55 -11.80
C PHE A 75 3.12 4.50 -12.81
N PHE A 76 3.61 3.27 -12.63
CA PHE A 76 3.10 2.08 -13.31
C PHE A 76 2.14 1.32 -12.40
N HIS A 77 1.10 0.76 -13.00
CA HIS A 77 0.06 0.02 -12.29
C HIS A 77 0.58 -1.35 -11.86
N GLY A 78 0.40 -1.63 -10.58
CA GLY A 78 0.66 -2.92 -9.97
C GLY A 78 -0.60 -3.72 -9.71
N ASP A 79 -0.50 -4.57 -8.70
CA ASP A 79 -1.57 -5.46 -8.29
C ASP A 79 -2.74 -4.65 -7.72
N GLU A 80 -3.97 -5.05 -8.11
CA GLU A 80 -5.22 -4.48 -7.61
C GLU A 80 -5.88 -5.49 -6.66
N ARG A 81 -6.44 -4.98 -5.56
CA ARG A 81 -7.19 -5.78 -4.58
C ARG A 81 -8.54 -5.13 -4.31
N GLU A 82 -9.59 -5.88 -4.61
CA GLU A 82 -10.96 -5.59 -4.19
C GLU A 82 -11.25 -6.30 -2.87
N MET A 83 -11.88 -5.61 -1.94
CA MET A 83 -12.34 -6.13 -0.64
C MET A 83 -13.85 -5.94 -0.54
N THR A 84 -14.53 -7.03 -0.24
CA THR A 84 -16.00 -7.10 -0.10
C THR A 84 -16.45 -6.73 1.30
N GLU A 85 -17.74 -6.41 1.46
CA GLU A 85 -18.37 -6.13 2.76
C GLU A 85 -18.06 -7.22 3.79
N ALA A 86 -18.19 -8.50 3.41
CA ALA A 86 -17.94 -9.62 4.31
C ALA A 86 -16.48 -9.67 4.79
N GLU A 87 -15.52 -9.40 3.91
CA GLU A 87 -14.09 -9.35 4.26
C GLU A 87 -13.79 -8.16 5.19
N LEU A 88 -14.36 -6.99 4.90
CA LEU A 88 -14.14 -5.76 5.66
C LEU A 88 -14.80 -5.82 7.05
N LEU A 89 -15.94 -6.51 7.18
CA LEU A 89 -16.58 -6.77 8.47
C LEU A 89 -15.80 -7.79 9.30
N ALA A 90 -15.26 -8.84 8.66
CA ALA A 90 -14.47 -9.86 9.33
C ALA A 90 -13.09 -9.33 9.77
N ASN A 91 -12.51 -8.41 9.00
CA ASN A 91 -11.26 -7.75 9.30
C ASN A 91 -11.32 -6.26 8.91
N PRO A 92 -11.56 -5.35 9.87
CA PRO A 92 -11.59 -3.91 9.62
C PRO A 92 -10.20 -3.30 9.46
N LYS A 93 -9.14 -4.12 9.55
CA LYS A 93 -7.75 -3.70 9.31
C LYS A 93 -7.04 -4.63 8.31
N PRO A 94 -7.52 -4.71 7.05
CA PRO A 94 -6.90 -5.59 6.08
C PRO A 94 -5.47 -5.14 5.74
N SER A 95 -4.59 -6.12 5.53
CA SER A 95 -3.21 -5.90 5.12
C SER A 95 -2.98 -6.39 3.69
N LEU A 96 -2.13 -5.67 2.93
CA LEU A 96 -1.71 -6.02 1.59
C LEU A 96 -0.19 -6.01 1.50
N ASP A 97 0.41 -7.12 1.10
CA ASP A 97 1.84 -7.19 0.80
C ASP A 97 2.09 -7.03 -0.70
N ALA A 98 2.91 -6.06 -1.07
CA ALA A 98 3.26 -5.77 -2.45
C ALA A 98 4.77 -5.93 -2.67
N GLN A 99 5.17 -6.68 -3.70
CA GLN A 99 6.57 -6.67 -4.15
C GLN A 99 6.88 -5.35 -4.85
N THR A 100 7.99 -4.71 -4.49
CA THR A 100 8.41 -3.39 -4.99
C THR A 100 8.90 -3.45 -6.43
N ARG A 101 9.34 -4.63 -6.89
CA ARG A 101 9.87 -4.88 -8.24
C ARG A 101 11.01 -3.91 -8.60
N GLY A 102 11.77 -3.47 -7.61
CA GLY A 102 12.87 -2.51 -7.78
C GLY A 102 12.45 -1.04 -7.92
N ALA A 103 11.16 -0.72 -7.75
CA ALA A 103 10.71 0.67 -7.68
C ALA A 103 11.34 1.37 -6.46
N SER A 104 11.72 2.64 -6.62
CA SER A 104 12.27 3.44 -5.52
C SER A 104 11.20 4.00 -4.58
N ALA A 105 9.96 4.10 -5.07
CA ALA A 105 8.81 4.50 -4.28
C ALA A 105 7.55 3.75 -4.72
N VAL A 106 6.67 3.47 -3.76
CA VAL A 106 5.39 2.81 -3.96
C VAL A 106 4.25 3.60 -3.33
N PHE A 107 3.08 3.57 -3.95
CA PHE A 107 1.90 4.30 -3.49
C PHE A 107 0.68 3.37 -3.49
N LEU A 108 -0.17 3.45 -2.47
CA LEU A 108 -1.45 2.74 -2.46
C LEU A 108 -2.59 3.68 -2.85
N LYS A 109 -3.10 3.48 -4.06
CA LYS A 109 -4.23 4.19 -4.61
C LYS A 109 -5.54 3.56 -4.16
N VAL A 110 -6.52 4.39 -3.80
CA VAL A 110 -7.92 3.97 -3.65
C VAL A 110 -8.59 4.13 -5.01
N VAL A 111 -8.90 3.01 -5.65
CA VAL A 111 -9.51 2.98 -6.98
C VAL A 111 -11.01 3.25 -6.90
N SER A 112 -11.69 2.65 -5.91
CA SER A 112 -13.11 2.87 -5.66
C SER A 112 -13.47 2.48 -4.24
N ALA A 113 -14.47 3.15 -3.66
CA ALA A 113 -15.06 2.78 -2.38
C ALA A 113 -16.57 3.01 -2.41
N GLN A 114 -17.33 2.12 -1.78
CA GLN A 114 -18.76 2.25 -1.58
C GLN A 114 -19.03 2.32 -0.08
N ALA A 115 -19.36 3.52 0.41
CA ALA A 115 -19.65 3.77 1.82
C ALA A 115 -20.61 4.96 1.94
N ALA A 116 -21.36 5.03 3.05
CA ALA A 116 -22.07 6.26 3.41
C ALA A 116 -21.09 7.34 3.89
N VAL A 117 -20.09 6.93 4.66
CA VAL A 117 -18.94 7.76 5.06
C VAL A 117 -17.68 6.89 4.93
N LEU A 118 -16.71 7.32 4.14
CA LEU A 118 -15.40 6.67 4.09
C LEU A 118 -14.44 7.40 5.03
N THR A 119 -13.79 6.64 5.91
CA THR A 119 -12.62 7.08 6.67
C THR A 119 -11.59 5.97 6.59
N LEU A 120 -10.48 6.23 5.91
CA LEU A 120 -9.40 5.27 5.72
C LEU A 120 -8.05 5.91 6.08
N ASP A 121 -7.34 5.28 7.00
CA ASP A 121 -5.91 5.52 7.23
C ASP A 121 -5.09 4.36 6.65
N VAL A 122 -3.93 4.64 6.08
CA VAL A 122 -3.05 3.64 5.50
C VAL A 122 -1.67 3.79 6.13
N TYR A 123 -1.20 2.71 6.74
CA TYR A 123 0.16 2.57 7.24
C TYR A 123 0.94 1.71 6.27
N ALA A 124 2.23 1.98 6.11
CA ALA A 124 3.10 1.22 5.23
C ALA A 124 4.39 0.84 5.93
N THR A 125 4.83 -0.40 5.73
CA THR A 125 6.07 -0.93 6.29
C THR A 125 6.88 -1.58 5.17
N PRO A 126 7.99 -0.97 4.73
CA PRO A 126 8.93 -1.61 3.81
C PRO A 126 9.60 -2.83 4.46
N TRP A 127 9.86 -3.90 3.70
CA TRP A 127 10.53 -5.11 4.19
C TRP A 127 11.29 -5.86 3.10
#